data_AF-A0A2E1J3Z3-F1
#
_entry.id   AF-A0A2E1J3Z3-F1
#
_cell.length_a   1.000
_cell.length_b   1.000
_cell.length_c   1.000
_cell.angle_alpha   90.00
_cell.angle_beta   90.00
_cell.angle_gamma   90.00
#
_symmetry.space_group_name_H-M   'P 1'
#
loop_
_entity.id
_entity.type
_entity.pdbx_description
1 polymer ?
#
loop_
_entity_poly.entity_id
_entity_poly.type
_entity_poly.pdbx_seq_one_letter_code
_entity_poly.pdbx_strand_id
1 'polypeptide(L)'
;MDKKTKQILSDPILPLLLKMSAPNTIAFLINAFVVLAEFWFIGQLGITPLAAITLAFPAIMLTQQMAFGALGGAVSSSISRALGANDKNRAEELLWHSLYISFLGALVFFIGFVLFGEGLLKILGGSDALLDESLKYCFVYLAGGIVVW
;
A
#
# COMPACT_ATOMS: atom_id res chain seq x y z
N MET A 1 16.36 31.81 -0.23
CA MET A 1 16.14 30.54 -0.95
C MET A 1 16.69 29.41 -0.10
N ASP A 2 15.88 28.38 0.15
CA ASP A 2 16.31 27.20 0.90
C ASP A 2 17.36 26.38 0.11
N LYS A 3 18.23 25.66 0.82
CA LYS A 3 19.35 24.91 0.24
C LYS A 3 18.87 23.80 -0.70
N LYS A 4 17.73 23.17 -0.41
CA LYS A 4 17.09 22.17 -1.28
C LYS A 4 16.55 22.78 -2.57
N THR A 5 15.93 23.97 -2.49
CA THR A 5 15.42 24.68 -3.68
C THR A 5 16.54 25.08 -4.63
N LYS A 6 17.70 25.47 -4.09
CA LYS A 6 18.87 25.82 -4.91
C LYS A 6 19.42 24.59 -5.65
N GLN A 7 19.54 23.44 -4.99
CA GLN A 7 19.99 22.18 -5.60
C GLN A 7 19.08 21.71 -6.74
N ILE A 8 17.76 21.81 -6.58
CA ILE A 8 16.80 21.42 -7.63
C ILE A 8 16.94 22.29 -8.89
N LEU A 9 17.30 23.57 -8.73
CA LEU A 9 17.42 24.51 -9.85
C LEU A 9 18.78 24.49 -10.56
N SER A 10 19.87 24.12 -9.87
CA SER A 10 21.24 24.30 -10.38
C SER A 10 22.00 23.03 -10.68
N ASP A 11 21.63 21.89 -10.09
CA ASP A 11 22.39 20.65 -10.23
C ASP A 11 22.04 19.91 -11.55
N PRO A 12 22.99 19.17 -12.16
CA PRO A 12 22.71 18.39 -13.34
C PRO A 12 21.62 17.35 -13.07
N ILE A 13 20.68 17.21 -14.02
CA ILE A 13 19.44 16.44 -13.87
C ILE A 13 19.69 14.99 -13.44
N LEU A 14 20.65 14.31 -14.08
CA LEU A 14 20.91 12.88 -13.86
C LEU A 14 21.41 12.55 -12.44
N PRO A 15 22.49 13.17 -11.90
CA PRO A 15 22.95 12.90 -10.54
C PRO A 15 21.96 13.37 -9.47
N LEU A 16 21.20 14.45 -9.72
CA LEU A 16 20.16 14.90 -8.80
C LEU A 16 19.02 13.87 -8.68
N LEU A 17 18.53 13.36 -9.81
CA LEU A 17 17.49 12.34 -9.83
C LEU A 17 17.95 11.07 -9.12
N LEU A 18 19.16 10.57 -9.43
CA LEU A 18 19.73 9.39 -8.76
C LEU A 18 19.83 9.58 -7.25
N LYS A 19 20.27 10.75 -6.78
CA LYS A 19 20.38 11.05 -5.35
C LYS A 19 19.02 11.11 -4.67
N MET A 20 17.99 11.61 -5.35
CA MET A 20 16.63 11.69 -4.80
C MET A 20 15.89 10.35 -4.86
N SER A 21 16.14 9.53 -5.88
CA SER A 21 15.48 8.23 -6.06
C SER A 21 16.17 7.11 -5.29
N ALA A 22 17.49 7.18 -5.05
CA ALA A 22 18.25 6.11 -4.40
C ALA A 22 17.65 5.65 -3.05
N PRO A 23 17.24 6.54 -2.13
CA PRO A 23 16.60 6.10 -0.88
C PRO A 23 15.33 5.29 -1.13
N ASN A 24 14.51 5.73 -2.09
CA ASN A 24 13.26 5.05 -2.44
C ASN A 24 13.53 3.69 -3.11
N THR A 25 14.50 3.63 -4.03
CA THR A 25 14.90 2.37 -4.67
C THR A 25 15.39 1.34 -3.65
N ILE A 26 16.19 1.76 -2.66
CA ILE A 26 16.67 0.87 -1.59
C ILE A 26 15.49 0.37 -0.74
N ALA A 27 14.53 1.24 -0.40
CA ALA A 27 13.34 0.85 0.35
C ALA A 27 12.51 -0.21 -0.39
N PHE A 28 12.29 -0.04 -1.70
CA PHE A 28 11.59 -1.03 -2.53
C PHE A 28 12.36 -2.35 -2.64
N LEU A 29 13.70 -2.31 -2.71
CA LEU A 29 14.51 -3.52 -2.74
C LEU A 29 14.41 -4.30 -1.42
N ILE A 30 14.50 -3.61 -0.28
CA ILE A 30 14.31 -4.23 1.04
C ILE A 30 12.91 -4.83 1.15
N ASN A 31 11.88 -4.10 0.71
CA ASN A 31 10.50 -4.61 0.73
C ASN A 31 10.36 -5.90 -0.11
N ALA A 32 10.97 -5.95 -1.30
CA ALA A 32 10.97 -7.16 -2.12
C ALA A 32 11.62 -8.36 -1.41
N PHE A 33 12.73 -8.15 -0.68
CA PHE A 33 13.33 -9.21 0.14
C PHE A 33 12.42 -9.66 1.29
N VAL A 34 11.72 -8.73 1.94
CA VAL A 34 10.76 -9.06 3.01
C VAL A 34 9.63 -9.93 2.47
N VAL A 35 9.05 -9.56 1.32
CA VAL A 35 7.99 -10.35 0.67
C VAL A 35 8.50 -11.73 0.28
N LEU A 36 9.69 -11.83 -0.31
CA LEU A 36 10.30 -13.13 -0.65
C LEU A 36 10.53 -14.01 0.60
N ALA A 37 11.00 -13.42 1.69
CA ALA A 37 11.19 -14.13 2.94
C ALA A 37 9.85 -14.62 3.52
N GLU A 38 8.80 -13.80 3.46
CA GLU A 38 7.45 -14.17 3.90
C GLU A 38 6.92 -15.38 3.12
N PHE A 39 6.99 -15.36 1.78
CA PHE A 39 6.60 -16.50 0.96
C PHE A 39 7.44 -17.75 1.25
N TRP A 40 8.74 -17.58 1.53
CA TRP A 40 9.61 -18.70 1.90
C TRP A 40 9.21 -19.32 3.24
N PHE A 41 8.95 -18.52 4.27
CA PHE A 41 8.48 -19.02 5.57
C PHE A 41 7.12 -19.73 5.46
N ILE A 42 6.17 -19.17 4.72
CA ILE A 42 4.86 -19.79 4.51
C ILE A 42 4.98 -21.07 3.70
N GLY A 43 5.89 -21.11 2.71
CA GLY A 43 6.18 -22.31 1.94
C GLY A 43 6.70 -23.47 2.79
N GLN A 44 7.33 -23.20 3.94
CA GLN A 44 7.75 -24.25 4.88
C GLN A 44 6.59 -24.87 5.66
N LEU A 45 5.44 -24.18 5.77
CA LEU A 45 4.24 -24.69 6.45
C LEU A 45 3.45 -25.69 5.59
N GLY A 46 3.71 -25.74 4.28
CA GLY A 46 3.12 -26.69 3.35
C GLY A 46 2.53 -26.04 2.10
N ILE A 47 1.95 -26.86 1.24
CA ILE A 47 1.40 -26.42 -0.05
C ILE A 47 0.07 -25.68 0.15
N THR A 48 -0.77 -26.10 1.10
CA THR A 48 -2.08 -25.49 1.34
C THR A 48 -1.98 -24.03 1.79
N PRO A 49 -1.16 -23.67 2.81
CA PRO A 49 -1.02 -22.27 3.23
C PRO A 49 -0.38 -21.38 2.16
N LEU A 50 0.56 -21.93 1.38
CA LEU A 50 1.19 -21.22 0.27
C LEU A 50 0.21 -20.95 -0.89
N ALA A 51 -0.66 -21.91 -1.20
CA ALA A 51 -1.74 -21.70 -2.15
C ALA A 51 -2.76 -20.67 -1.61
N ALA A 52 -3.04 -20.70 -0.30
CA ALA A 52 -4.01 -19.82 0.32
C ALA A 52 -3.60 -18.34 0.25
N ILE A 53 -2.35 -18.03 0.55
CA ILE A 53 -1.81 -16.66 0.41
C ILE A 53 -1.81 -16.21 -1.06
N THR A 54 -1.50 -17.11 -1.99
CA THR A 54 -1.49 -16.81 -3.42
C THR A 54 -2.88 -16.44 -3.93
N LEU A 55 -3.91 -17.14 -3.45
CA LEU A 55 -5.31 -16.85 -3.76
C LEU A 55 -5.78 -15.52 -3.13
N ALA A 56 -5.28 -15.19 -1.94
CA ALA A 56 -5.55 -13.92 -1.25
C ALA A 56 -4.84 -12.72 -1.90
N PHE A 57 -3.76 -12.96 -2.65
CA PHE A 57 -2.86 -11.93 -3.16
C PHE A 57 -3.55 -10.84 -4.01
N PRO A 58 -4.49 -11.14 -4.92
CA PRO A 58 -5.19 -10.10 -5.68
C PRO A 58 -5.98 -9.13 -4.81
N ALA A 59 -6.64 -9.63 -3.75
CA ALA A 59 -7.40 -8.78 -2.82
C ALA A 59 -6.48 -7.86 -2.01
N ILE A 60 -5.33 -8.39 -1.60
CA ILE A 60 -4.28 -7.65 -0.89
C ILE A 60 -3.69 -6.57 -1.79
N MET A 61 -3.31 -6.93 -3.01
CA MET A 61 -2.77 -5.99 -4.00
C MET A 61 -3.76 -4.89 -4.35
N LEU A 62 -5.05 -5.22 -4.52
CA LEU A 62 -6.10 -4.22 -4.75
C LEU A 62 -6.12 -3.18 -3.62
N THR A 63 -6.08 -3.63 -2.37
CA THR A 63 -6.09 -2.76 -1.19
C THR A 63 -4.83 -1.89 -1.13
N GLN A 64 -3.65 -2.48 -1.32
CA GLN A 64 -2.38 -1.75 -1.31
C GLN A 64 -2.31 -0.70 -2.43
N GLN A 65 -2.75 -1.03 -3.63
CA GLN A 65 -2.68 -0.11 -4.77
C GLN A 65 -3.67 1.04 -4.65
N MET A 66 -4.80 0.84 -3.96
CA MET A 66 -5.70 1.94 -3.64
C MET A 66 -5.12 2.85 -2.55
N ALA A 67 -4.54 2.27 -1.50
CA ALA A 67 -3.91 3.02 -0.41
C ALA A 67 -2.67 3.81 -0.89
N PHE A 68 -1.64 3.13 -1.41
CA PHE A 68 -0.37 3.75 -1.79
C PHE A 68 -0.41 4.43 -3.16
N GLY A 69 -1.15 3.86 -4.11
CA GLY A 69 -1.17 4.34 -5.49
C GLY A 69 -2.17 5.48 -5.69
N ALA A 70 -3.45 5.13 -5.80
CA ALA A 70 -4.48 6.06 -6.22
C ALA A 70 -4.70 7.19 -5.19
N LEU A 71 -5.01 6.84 -3.95
CA LEU A 71 -5.39 7.82 -2.92
C LEU A 71 -4.14 8.44 -2.26
N GLY A 72 -3.15 7.63 -1.89
CA GLY A 72 -1.88 8.11 -1.34
C GLY A 72 -1.15 9.06 -2.29
N GLY A 73 -1.09 8.72 -3.59
CA GLY A 73 -0.54 9.60 -4.62
C GLY A 73 -1.31 10.92 -4.76
N ALA A 74 -2.64 10.87 -4.77
CA ALA A 74 -3.48 12.06 -4.87
C ALA A 74 -3.32 12.99 -3.65
N VAL A 75 -3.27 12.43 -2.44
CA VAL A 75 -3.04 13.17 -1.19
C VAL A 75 -1.65 13.80 -1.20
N SER A 76 -0.60 13.00 -1.44
CA SER A 76 0.80 13.46 -1.46
C SER A 76 1.01 14.59 -2.48
N SER A 77 0.41 14.46 -3.67
CA SER A 77 0.44 15.49 -4.70
C SER A 77 -0.29 16.78 -4.27
N SER A 78 -1.43 16.65 -3.60
CA SER A 78 -2.22 17.79 -3.13
C SER A 78 -1.52 18.56 -2.02
N ILE A 79 -0.94 17.85 -1.04
CA ILE A 79 -0.14 18.44 0.04
C ILE A 79 1.12 19.11 -0.53
N SER A 80 1.81 18.45 -1.48
CA SER A 80 3.00 19.02 -2.12
C SER A 80 2.70 20.32 -2.87
N ARG A 81 1.54 20.43 -3.53
CA ARG A 81 1.10 21.69 -4.17
C ARG A 81 0.80 22.80 -3.15
N ALA A 82 0.13 22.49 -2.05
CA ALA A 82 -0.15 23.47 -1.00
C ALA A 82 1.13 24.00 -0.34
N LEU A 83 2.06 23.09 -0.02
CA LEU A 83 3.39 23.46 0.49
C LEU A 83 4.19 24.27 -0.54
N GLY A 84 4.12 23.92 -1.83
CA GLY A 84 4.75 24.67 -2.91
C GLY A 84 4.19 26.09 -3.09
N ALA A 85 2.90 26.30 -2.79
CA ALA A 85 2.26 27.61 -2.74
C ALA A 85 2.56 28.39 -1.43
N ASN A 86 3.35 27.83 -0.53
CA ASN A 86 3.65 28.36 0.80
C ASN A 86 2.40 28.50 1.70
N ASP A 87 1.32 27.78 1.40
CA ASP A 87 0.08 27.76 2.17
C ASP A 87 0.08 26.58 3.16
N LYS A 88 0.66 26.84 4.33
CA LYS A 88 0.80 25.82 5.38
C LYS A 88 -0.53 25.44 6.03
N ASN A 89 -1.46 26.39 6.15
CA ASN A 89 -2.76 26.13 6.74
C ASN A 89 -3.56 25.15 5.87
N ARG A 90 -3.54 25.37 4.55
CA ARG A 90 -4.18 24.45 3.61
C ARG A 90 -3.51 23.08 3.59
N ALA A 91 -2.18 23.02 3.72
CA ALA A 91 -1.46 21.75 3.81
C ALA A 91 -1.87 20.94 5.06
N GLU A 92 -2.09 21.60 6.20
CA GLU A 92 -2.54 20.95 7.43
C GLU A 92 -3.99 20.45 7.34
N GLU A 93 -4.89 21.24 6.75
CA GLU A 93 -6.27 20.83 6.50
C GLU A 93 -6.35 19.60 5.58
N LEU A 94 -5.54 19.58 4.51
CA LEU A 94 -5.42 18.42 3.61
C LEU A 94 -4.87 17.18 4.32
N LEU A 95 -3.96 17.36 5.28
CA LEU A 95 -3.42 16.29 6.12
C LEU A 95 -4.55 15.65 6.94
N TRP A 96 -5.37 16.45 7.62
CA TRP A 96 -6.53 15.94 8.35
C TRP A 96 -7.51 15.20 7.43
N HIS A 97 -7.84 15.77 6.27
CA HIS A 97 -8.70 15.10 5.30
C HIS A 97 -8.12 13.77 4.81
N SER A 98 -6.80 13.68 4.62
CA SER A 98 -6.17 12.43 4.23
C SER A 98 -6.34 11.33 5.26
N LEU A 99 -6.21 11.64 6.56
CA LEU A 99 -6.44 10.67 7.64
C LEU A 99 -7.88 10.15 7.64
N TYR A 100 -8.86 11.04 7.43
CA TYR A 100 -10.26 10.63 7.29
C TYR A 100 -10.50 9.73 6.06
N ILE A 101 -9.86 10.06 4.93
CA ILE A 101 -9.95 9.25 3.70
C ILE A 101 -9.32 7.87 3.91
N SER A 102 -8.14 7.80 4.56
CA SER A 102 -7.47 6.54 4.90
C SER A 102 -8.32 5.68 5.81
N PHE A 103 -8.88 6.26 6.87
CA PHE A 103 -9.78 5.54 7.78
C PHE A 103 -11.02 5.01 7.06
N LEU A 104 -11.66 5.84 6.23
CA LEU A 104 -12.83 5.44 5.47
C LEU A 104 -12.48 4.38 4.42
N GLY A 105 -11.33 4.50 3.76
CA GLY A 105 -10.80 3.51 2.82
C GLY A 105 -10.61 2.15 3.47
N ALA A 106 -9.94 2.10 4.63
CA ALA A 106 -9.78 0.87 5.41
C ALA A 106 -11.12 0.24 5.78
N LEU A 107 -12.07 1.04 6.26
CA LEU A 107 -13.40 0.56 6.64
C LEU A 107 -14.20 0.02 5.45
N VAL A 108 -14.20 0.73 4.32
CA VAL A 108 -14.90 0.33 3.09
C VAL A 108 -14.33 -0.97 2.54
N PHE A 109 -13.01 -1.13 2.52
CA PHE A 109 -12.37 -2.36 2.06
C PHE A 109 -12.62 -3.55 3.01
N PHE A 110 -12.58 -3.32 4.31
CA PHE A 110 -12.90 -4.34 5.31
C PHE A 110 -14.35 -4.82 5.17
N ILE A 111 -15.32 -3.90 5.17
CA ILE A 111 -16.74 -4.23 5.01
C ILE A 111 -17.00 -4.89 3.66
N GLY A 112 -16.41 -4.35 2.58
CA GLY A 112 -16.54 -4.91 1.24
C GLY A 112 -16.04 -6.36 1.17
N PHE A 113 -14.94 -6.67 1.84
CA PHE A 113 -14.44 -8.04 1.92
C PHE A 113 -15.30 -8.95 2.80
N VAL A 114 -15.79 -8.47 3.94
CA VAL A 114 -16.68 -9.28 4.79
C VAL A 114 -17.97 -9.65 4.03
N LEU A 115 -18.49 -8.76 3.18
CA LEU A 115 -19.71 -9.01 2.41
C LEU A 115 -19.48 -9.82 1.13
N PHE A 116 -18.38 -9.59 0.41
CA PHE A 116 -18.15 -10.14 -0.94
C PHE A 116 -16.90 -11.02 -1.07
N GLY A 117 -16.07 -11.11 -0.03
CA GLY A 117 -14.75 -11.76 -0.05
C GLY A 117 -14.81 -13.25 -0.34
N GLU A 118 -15.78 -13.97 0.23
CA GLU A 118 -15.98 -15.39 -0.07
C GLU A 118 -16.32 -15.61 -1.56
N GLY A 119 -17.21 -14.79 -2.12
CA GLY A 119 -17.56 -14.84 -3.54
C GLY A 119 -16.37 -14.53 -4.44
N LEU A 120 -15.59 -13.51 -4.08
CA LEU A 120 -14.37 -13.13 -4.79
C LEU A 120 -13.36 -14.29 -4.82
N LEU A 121 -13.08 -14.90 -3.67
CA LEU A 121 -12.12 -16.01 -3.57
C LEU A 121 -12.61 -17.27 -4.28
N LYS A 122 -13.92 -17.54 -4.29
CA LYS A 122 -14.50 -18.64 -5.08
C LYS A 122 -14.34 -18.42 -6.59
N ILE A 123 -14.56 -17.19 -7.08
CA ILE A 123 -14.37 -16.85 -8.49
C ILE A 123 -12.90 -17.01 -8.91
N LEU A 124 -11.97 -16.70 -7.99
CA LEU A 124 -10.53 -16.88 -8.22
C LEU A 124 -10.06 -18.35 -8.13
N GLY A 125 -10.97 -19.29 -7.86
CA GLY A 125 -10.68 -20.74 -7.83
C GLY A 125 -10.48 -21.33 -6.44
N GLY A 126 -10.84 -20.63 -5.37
CA GLY A 126 -10.81 -21.16 -4.01
C GLY A 126 -11.88 -22.24 -3.76
N SER A 127 -11.46 -23.39 -3.23
CA SER A 127 -12.34 -24.49 -2.83
C SER A 127 -11.97 -25.07 -1.47
N ASP A 128 -12.96 -25.60 -0.74
CA ASP A 128 -12.78 -26.37 0.50
C ASP A 128 -11.83 -25.72 1.53
N ALA A 129 -10.81 -26.45 1.98
CA ALA A 129 -9.84 -25.99 2.97
C ALA A 129 -8.99 -24.80 2.49
N LEU A 130 -8.76 -24.68 1.17
CA LEU A 130 -8.02 -23.55 0.59
C LEU A 130 -8.81 -22.24 0.77
N LEU A 131 -10.13 -22.29 0.55
CA LEU A 131 -11.00 -21.12 0.70
C LEU A 131 -11.02 -20.62 2.15
N ASP A 132 -11.12 -21.54 3.12
CA ASP A 132 -11.16 -21.19 4.55
C ASP A 132 -9.83 -20.57 5.02
N GLU A 133 -8.68 -21.12 4.60
CA GLU A 133 -7.39 -20.51 4.92
C GLU A 133 -7.19 -19.15 4.27
N SER A 134 -7.57 -18.98 2.99
CA SER A 134 -7.49 -17.67 2.32
C SER A 134 -8.39 -16.63 2.96
N LEU A 135 -9.60 -17.01 3.37
CA LEU A 135 -10.53 -16.11 4.08
C LEU A 135 -9.94 -15.63 5.40
N LYS A 136 -9.36 -16.54 6.19
CA LYS A 136 -8.69 -16.21 7.45
C LYS A 136 -7.53 -15.25 7.23
N TYR A 137 -6.70 -15.51 6.22
CA TYR A 137 -5.56 -14.65 5.90
C TYR A 137 -6.01 -13.24 5.49
N CYS A 138 -6.97 -13.13 4.56
CA CYS A 138 -7.52 -11.84 4.15
C CYS A 138 -8.21 -11.10 5.29
N PHE A 139 -8.93 -11.80 6.17
CA PHE A 139 -9.59 -11.19 7.31
C PHE A 139 -8.58 -10.58 8.28
N VAL A 140 -7.51 -11.31 8.62
CA VAL A 140 -6.43 -10.80 9.47
C VAL A 140 -5.75 -9.59 8.82
N TYR A 141 -5.47 -9.67 7.52
CA TYR A 141 -4.85 -8.56 6.77
C TYR A 141 -5.74 -7.30 6.76
N LEU A 142 -7.02 -7.43 6.44
CA LEU A 142 -7.94 -6.31 6.33
C LEU A 142 -8.40 -5.77 7.68
N ALA A 143 -8.46 -6.59 8.73
CA ALA A 143 -8.66 -6.12 10.10
C ALA A 143 -7.51 -5.20 10.54
N GLY A 144 -6.29 -5.50 10.13
CA GLY A 144 -5.12 -4.63 10.24
C GLY A 144 -5.04 -3.52 9.18
N GLY A 145 -6.03 -3.41 8.30
CA GLY A 145 -6.01 -2.54 7.12
C GLY A 145 -5.82 -1.06 7.44
N ILE A 146 -6.17 -0.62 8.65
CA ILE A 146 -5.93 0.76 9.11
C ILE A 146 -4.44 1.14 9.16
N VAL A 147 -3.54 0.17 9.28
CA VAL A 147 -2.08 0.41 9.26
C VAL A 147 -1.56 0.49 7.81
N VAL A 148 -2.29 -0.12 6.88
CA VAL A 148 -1.96 -0.14 5.46
C VAL A 148 -2.39 1.16 4.77
N TRP A 149 -3.51 1.74 5.22
CA TRP A 149 -4.11 2.98 4.71
C TRP A 149 -3.55 4.24 5.37
#